data_AF-A0A3C1YQ59-F1
#
_entry.id   AF-A0A3C1YQ59-F1
#
_cell.length_a   1.000
_cell.length_b   1.000
_cell.length_c   1.000
_cell.angle_alpha   90.00
_cell.angle_beta   90.00
_cell.angle_gamma   90.00
#
_symmetry.space_group_name_H-M   'P 1'
#
loop_
_entity.id
_entity.type
_entity.pdbx_description
1 polymer ?
#
loop_
_entity_poly.entity_id
_entity_poly.type
_entity_poly.pdbx_seq_one_letter_code
_entity_poly.pdbx_strand_id
1 'polypeptide(L)'
;MKFIMVKQMIKILIITFILISGCATVENLNDQRNLSQQFDPLVKIISNKVSHTIKEIGDTVAYPRSTTTEGKWKTIPIRDWTSGFFPGILWYMNELTGDNSFRKSAVRWTEGLTPLQFYSGSHDIGFMVFSSFGNGYRTTNNVEYKKIILQTANTLTTRFNPTVGCIKSWDNRKWQYPVIIDN
;
A
#
# COMPACT_ATOMS: atom_id res chain seq x y z
N MET A 1 51.82 27.79 27.43
CA MET A 1 51.73 26.59 26.54
C MET A 1 51.01 25.40 27.18
N LYS A 2 51.33 25.00 28.43
CA LYS A 2 50.73 23.81 29.10
C LYS A 2 49.20 23.86 29.30
N PHE A 3 48.62 25.04 29.57
CA PHE A 3 47.17 25.18 29.81
C PHE A 3 46.27 24.98 28.57
N ILE A 4 46.78 25.28 27.37
CA ILE A 4 46.03 25.16 26.12
C ILE A 4 45.95 23.68 25.71
N MET A 5 47.04 22.94 25.90
CA MET A 5 47.14 21.51 25.64
C MET A 5 46.15 20.68 26.47
N VAL A 6 45.99 21.02 27.76
CA VAL A 6 45.05 20.32 28.66
C VAL A 6 43.60 20.53 28.24
N LYS A 7 43.22 21.74 27.78
CA LYS A 7 41.87 22.01 27.26
C LYS A 7 41.58 21.28 25.94
N GLN A 8 42.58 21.12 25.07
CA GLN A 8 42.46 20.34 23.84
C GLN A 8 42.34 18.83 24.13
N MET A 9 43.10 18.30 25.09
CA MET A 9 42.97 16.90 25.50
C MET A 9 41.60 16.58 26.12
N ILE A 10 41.05 17.48 26.94
CA ILE A 10 39.71 17.30 27.53
C ILE A 10 38.62 17.34 26.45
N LYS A 11 38.72 18.22 25.45
CA LYS A 11 37.77 18.25 24.31
C LYS A 11 37.83 16.97 23.48
N ILE A 12 39.02 16.44 23.22
CA ILE A 12 39.19 15.18 22.50
C ILE A 12 38.59 14.02 23.31
N LEU A 13 38.85 13.95 24.62
CA LEU A 13 38.29 12.90 25.49
C LEU A 13 36.76 12.91 25.51
N ILE A 14 36.13 14.09 25.52
CA ILE A 14 34.67 14.24 25.50
C ILE A 14 34.09 13.80 24.15
N ILE A 15 34.74 14.13 23.02
CA ILE A 15 34.30 13.72 21.68
C ILE A 15 34.41 12.20 21.52
N THR A 16 35.48 11.56 22.03
CA THR A 16 35.63 10.11 21.98
C THR A 16 34.61 9.41 22.88
N PHE A 17 34.27 9.99 24.04
CA PHE A 17 33.24 9.43 24.94
C PHE A 17 31.84 9.48 24.31
N ILE A 18 31.51 10.56 23.59
CA ILE A 18 30.24 10.68 22.85
C ILE A 18 30.15 9.67 21.69
N LEU A 19 31.27 9.41 21.01
CA LEU A 19 31.34 8.39 19.95
C LEU A 19 31.18 6.95 20.48
N ILE A 20 31.65 6.68 21.70
CA ILE A 20 31.54 5.35 22.33
C ILE A 20 30.15 5.15 22.97
N SER A 21 29.53 6.20 23.54
CA SER A 21 28.15 6.16 24.05
C SER A 21 27.07 6.13 22.96
N GLY A 22 27.42 6.36 21.68
CA GLY A 22 26.55 6.11 20.54
C GLY A 22 26.27 4.61 20.28
N CYS A 23 26.91 3.70 21.02
CA CYS A 23 26.74 2.25 20.89
C CYS A 23 25.53 1.71 21.69
N ALA A 24 24.48 2.51 21.87
CA ALA A 24 23.19 2.08 22.42
C ALA A 24 22.23 1.69 21.29
N THR A 25 22.63 0.77 20.40
CA THR A 25 21.81 0.28 19.28
C THR A 25 21.67 -1.24 19.20
N VAL A 26 22.30 -1.99 20.10
CA VAL A 26 22.24 -3.47 20.06
C VAL A 26 20.86 -4.01 20.46
N GLU A 27 20.18 -3.40 21.44
CA GLU A 27 18.82 -3.82 21.84
C GLU A 27 17.81 -3.62 20.71
N ASN A 28 17.86 -2.49 20.01
CA ASN A 28 16.92 -2.16 18.94
C ASN A 28 17.14 -3.02 17.67
N LEU A 29 18.40 -3.37 17.37
CA LEU A 29 18.72 -4.27 16.25
C LEU A 29 18.36 -5.73 16.53
N ASN A 30 18.47 -6.18 17.78
CA ASN A 30 18.05 -7.53 18.17
C ASN A 30 16.54 -7.68 18.14
N ASP A 31 15.79 -6.66 18.59
CA ASP A 31 14.32 -6.70 18.57
C ASP A 31 13.78 -6.67 17.13
N GLN A 32 14.32 -5.81 16.27
CA GLN A 32 13.96 -5.78 14.84
C GLN A 32 14.32 -7.09 14.11
N ARG A 33 15.48 -7.70 14.40
CA ARG A 33 15.86 -9.00 13.83
C ARG A 33 14.99 -10.15 14.34
N ASN A 34 14.68 -10.17 15.63
CA ASN A 34 13.80 -11.18 16.22
C ASN A 34 12.38 -11.08 15.64
N LEU A 35 11.86 -9.87 15.45
CA LEU A 35 10.58 -9.64 14.78
C LEU A 35 10.62 -10.11 13.32
N SER A 36 11.63 -9.70 12.52
CA SER A 36 11.73 -10.16 11.12
C SER A 36 11.81 -11.69 11.03
N GLN A 37 12.60 -12.32 11.90
CA GLN A 37 12.81 -13.77 11.88
C GLN A 37 11.58 -14.55 12.38
N GLN A 38 10.77 -13.94 13.27
CA GLN A 38 9.49 -14.49 13.71
C GLN A 38 8.43 -14.47 12.59
N PHE A 39 8.45 -13.46 11.73
CA PHE A 39 7.50 -13.35 10.62
C PHE A 39 7.90 -14.15 9.37
N ASP A 40 9.15 -14.59 9.25
CA ASP A 40 9.64 -15.34 8.06
C ASP A 40 8.75 -16.54 7.66
N PRO A 41 8.28 -17.41 8.58
CA PRO A 41 7.39 -18.50 8.22
C PRO A 41 6.03 -18.02 7.70
N LEU A 42 5.50 -16.92 8.25
CA LEU A 42 4.24 -16.32 7.83
C LEU A 42 4.39 -15.64 6.46
N VAL A 43 5.48 -14.91 6.23
CA VAL A 43 5.80 -14.33 4.92
C VAL A 43 5.88 -15.42 3.85
N LYS A 44 6.49 -16.56 4.16
CA LYS A 44 6.53 -17.71 3.24
C LYS A 44 5.14 -18.28 2.95
N ILE A 45 4.30 -18.46 3.98
CA ILE A 45 2.91 -18.93 3.81
C ILE A 45 2.10 -17.97 2.93
N ILE A 46 2.18 -16.66 3.20
CA ILE A 46 1.44 -15.64 2.45
C ILE A 46 1.97 -15.56 1.02
N SER A 47 3.29 -15.59 0.82
CA SER A 47 3.92 -15.61 -0.51
C SER A 47 3.42 -16.77 -1.36
N ASN A 48 3.34 -17.98 -0.77
CA ASN A 48 2.82 -19.15 -1.45
C ASN A 48 1.33 -18.99 -1.82
N LYS A 49 0.50 -18.47 -0.90
CA LYS A 49 -0.92 -18.21 -1.16
C LYS A 49 -1.11 -17.20 -2.29
N VAL A 50 -0.44 -16.06 -2.24
CA VAL A 50 -0.54 -15.02 -3.27
C VAL A 50 -0.01 -15.52 -4.61
N SER A 51 1.10 -16.27 -4.62
CA SER A 51 1.62 -16.90 -5.84
C SER A 51 0.66 -17.93 -6.43
N HIS A 52 -0.03 -18.71 -5.59
CA HIS A 52 -1.07 -19.62 -6.04
C HIS A 52 -2.25 -18.85 -6.65
N THR A 53 -2.71 -17.77 -6.00
CA THR A 53 -3.77 -16.90 -6.53
C THR A 53 -3.41 -16.32 -7.90
N ILE A 54 -2.18 -15.80 -8.08
CA ILE A 54 -1.71 -15.30 -9.39
C ILE A 54 -1.83 -16.39 -10.47
N LYS A 55 -1.37 -17.62 -10.16
CA LYS A 55 -1.39 -18.75 -11.09
C LYS A 55 -2.81 -19.22 -11.40
N GLU A 56 -3.66 -19.34 -10.39
CA GLU A 56 -5.04 -19.83 -10.53
C GLU A 56 -5.92 -18.87 -11.33
N ILE A 57 -5.79 -17.56 -11.08
CA ILE A 57 -6.51 -16.54 -11.85
C ILE A 57 -5.97 -16.42 -13.27
N GLY A 58 -4.65 -16.58 -13.42
CA GLY A 58 -3.99 -16.55 -14.72
C GLY A 58 -4.07 -15.18 -15.42
N ASP A 59 -3.94 -15.22 -16.75
CA ASP A 59 -3.96 -14.03 -17.59
C ASP A 59 -5.39 -13.57 -17.89
N THR A 60 -6.01 -12.85 -16.96
CA THR A 60 -7.36 -12.28 -17.10
C THR A 60 -7.42 -10.79 -16.73
N VAL A 61 -8.49 -10.12 -17.14
CA VAL A 61 -8.82 -8.74 -16.71
C VAL A 61 -9.68 -8.70 -15.44
N ALA A 62 -9.81 -9.84 -14.74
CA ALA A 62 -10.64 -9.98 -13.55
C ALA A 62 -9.78 -9.98 -12.28
N TYR A 63 -10.40 -9.64 -11.15
CA TYR A 63 -9.71 -9.51 -9.86
C TYR A 63 -10.35 -10.45 -8.83
N PRO A 64 -9.57 -11.11 -7.96
CA PRO A 64 -10.12 -11.98 -6.93
C PRO A 64 -10.87 -11.17 -5.88
N ARG A 65 -12.03 -11.67 -5.46
CA ARG A 65 -12.84 -11.06 -4.41
C ARG A 65 -13.03 -11.97 -3.20
N SER A 66 -13.47 -13.19 -3.45
CA SER A 66 -13.78 -14.17 -2.41
C SER A 66 -13.63 -15.57 -2.98
N THR A 67 -13.78 -16.59 -2.13
CA THR A 67 -13.80 -17.99 -2.58
C THR A 67 -15.17 -18.60 -2.43
N THR A 68 -15.45 -19.67 -3.17
CA THR A 68 -16.53 -20.60 -2.84
C THR A 68 -16.20 -21.34 -1.54
N THR A 69 -17.17 -22.12 -1.03
CA THR A 69 -16.99 -23.04 0.10
C THR A 69 -15.92 -24.09 -0.18
N GLU A 70 -15.65 -24.41 -1.45
CA GLU A 70 -14.61 -25.35 -1.90
C GLU A 70 -13.26 -24.65 -2.15
N GLY A 71 -13.13 -23.35 -1.85
CA GLY A 71 -11.89 -22.60 -1.98
C GLY A 71 -11.58 -22.08 -3.39
N LYS A 72 -12.50 -22.18 -4.37
CA LYS A 72 -12.30 -21.65 -5.73
C LYS A 72 -12.50 -20.14 -5.78
N TRP A 73 -11.65 -19.41 -6.48
CA TRP A 73 -11.80 -17.96 -6.62
C TRP A 73 -13.09 -17.56 -7.34
N LYS A 74 -13.83 -16.63 -6.74
CA LYS A 74 -14.81 -15.77 -7.39
C LYS A 74 -14.13 -14.47 -7.75
N THR A 75 -14.15 -14.15 -9.04
CA THR A 75 -13.55 -12.93 -9.58
C THR A 75 -14.60 -11.89 -9.93
N ILE A 76 -14.16 -10.63 -10.00
CA ILE A 76 -15.00 -9.47 -10.29
C ILE A 76 -14.39 -8.60 -11.40
N PRO A 77 -15.22 -7.77 -12.08
CA PRO A 77 -14.73 -6.79 -13.04
C PRO A 77 -14.15 -5.55 -12.34
N ILE A 78 -13.42 -4.71 -13.07
CA ILE A 78 -12.75 -3.52 -12.52
C ILE A 78 -13.66 -2.57 -11.72
N ARG A 79 -14.98 -2.55 -11.97
CA ARG A 79 -15.91 -1.60 -11.30
C ARG A 79 -16.40 -2.06 -9.93
N ASP A 80 -16.03 -3.25 -9.49
CA ASP A 80 -16.28 -3.68 -8.13
C ASP A 80 -15.40 -2.89 -7.16
N TRP A 81 -15.94 -2.51 -6.00
CA TRP A 81 -15.25 -1.74 -4.98
C TRP A 81 -13.98 -2.44 -4.45
N THR A 82 -13.93 -3.77 -4.56
CA THR A 82 -12.79 -4.58 -4.10
C THR A 82 -11.64 -4.71 -5.10
N SER A 83 -11.79 -4.21 -6.33
CA SER A 83 -10.83 -4.42 -7.42
C SER A 83 -9.42 -3.88 -7.14
N GLY A 84 -9.29 -2.86 -6.29
CA GLY A 84 -8.00 -2.28 -5.91
C GLY A 84 -7.19 -3.09 -4.89
N PHE A 85 -7.81 -4.03 -4.17
CA PHE A 85 -7.14 -4.70 -3.05
C PHE A 85 -6.09 -5.70 -3.50
N PHE A 86 -6.39 -6.51 -4.51
CA PHE A 86 -5.44 -7.50 -5.00
C PHE A 86 -4.13 -6.89 -5.55
N PRO A 87 -4.15 -5.89 -6.45
CA PRO A 87 -2.92 -5.19 -6.83
C PRO A 87 -2.22 -4.53 -5.64
N GLY A 88 -2.95 -4.01 -4.65
CA GLY A 88 -2.36 -3.49 -3.41
C GLY A 88 -1.60 -4.54 -2.61
N ILE A 89 -2.17 -5.74 -2.45
CA ILE A 89 -1.49 -6.89 -1.83
C ILE A 89 -0.21 -7.23 -2.60
N LEU A 90 -0.24 -7.22 -3.94
CA LEU A 90 0.94 -7.52 -4.75
C LEU A 90 2.07 -6.50 -4.56
N TRP A 91 1.75 -5.21 -4.43
CA TRP A 91 2.73 -4.19 -4.06
C TRP A 91 3.34 -4.46 -2.69
N TYR A 92 2.51 -4.74 -1.67
CA TYR A 92 3.01 -5.10 -0.35
C TYR A 92 3.87 -6.36 -0.36
N MET A 93 3.50 -7.39 -1.12
CA MET A 93 4.31 -8.60 -1.25
C MET A 93 5.67 -8.32 -1.87
N ASN A 94 5.76 -7.44 -2.87
CA ASN A 94 7.04 -7.03 -3.41
C ASN A 94 7.91 -6.29 -2.37
N GLU A 95 7.33 -5.38 -1.60
CA GLU A 95 8.05 -4.67 -0.53
C GLU A 95 8.52 -5.60 0.58
N LEU A 96 7.67 -6.54 1.00
CA LEU A 96 7.96 -7.47 2.08
C LEU A 96 9.03 -8.51 1.71
N THR A 97 9.06 -8.95 0.45
CA THR A 97 9.91 -10.07 0.02
C THR A 97 11.08 -9.67 -0.86
N GLY A 98 11.03 -8.50 -1.49
CA GLY A 98 11.93 -8.12 -2.57
C GLY A 98 11.73 -8.89 -3.88
N ASP A 99 10.77 -9.82 -3.96
CA ASP A 99 10.58 -10.64 -5.16
C ASP A 99 9.92 -9.83 -6.28
N ASN A 100 10.66 -9.68 -7.38
CA ASN A 100 10.23 -8.96 -8.58
C ASN A 100 9.06 -9.64 -9.31
N SER A 101 8.75 -10.91 -9.06
CA SER A 101 7.58 -11.60 -9.61
C SER A 101 6.27 -10.95 -9.14
N PHE A 102 6.21 -10.55 -7.86
CA PHE A 102 5.09 -9.79 -7.31
C PHE A 102 5.00 -8.41 -7.92
N ARG A 103 6.13 -7.72 -8.12
CA ARG A 103 6.15 -6.40 -8.78
C ARG A 103 5.57 -6.46 -10.18
N LYS A 104 5.97 -7.43 -11.00
CA LYS A 104 5.45 -7.61 -12.37
C LYS A 104 3.93 -7.81 -12.36
N SER A 105 3.45 -8.62 -11.42
CA SER A 105 2.02 -8.86 -11.24
C SER A 105 1.31 -7.59 -10.76
N ALA A 106 1.89 -6.88 -9.79
CA ALA A 106 1.34 -5.63 -9.24
C ALA A 106 1.15 -4.58 -10.34
N VAL A 107 2.14 -4.39 -11.21
CA VAL A 107 2.05 -3.50 -12.38
C VAL A 107 0.89 -3.91 -13.29
N ARG A 108 0.84 -5.18 -13.71
CA ARG A 108 -0.19 -5.69 -14.62
C ARG A 108 -1.61 -5.45 -14.10
N TRP A 109 -1.90 -5.85 -12.86
CA TRP A 109 -3.24 -5.67 -12.28
C TRP A 109 -3.52 -4.22 -11.90
N THR A 110 -2.52 -3.42 -11.52
CA THR A 110 -2.72 -1.99 -11.25
C THR A 110 -3.10 -1.25 -12.53
N GLU A 111 -2.37 -1.45 -13.62
CA GLU A 111 -2.60 -0.73 -14.88
C GLU A 111 -3.92 -1.13 -15.55
N GLY A 112 -4.41 -2.35 -15.30
CA GLY A 112 -5.76 -2.77 -15.69
C GLY A 112 -6.89 -1.93 -15.08
N LEU A 113 -6.62 -1.20 -13.99
CA LEU A 113 -7.58 -0.32 -13.32
C LEU A 113 -7.58 1.12 -13.86
N THR A 114 -6.72 1.45 -14.84
CA THR A 114 -6.60 2.79 -15.43
C THR A 114 -7.94 3.43 -15.85
N PRO A 115 -8.93 2.69 -16.42
CA PRO A 115 -10.22 3.27 -16.79
C PRO A 115 -11.03 3.82 -15.61
N LEU A 116 -10.73 3.40 -14.38
CA LEU A 116 -11.43 3.86 -13.19
C LEU A 116 -11.20 5.34 -12.89
N GLN A 117 -10.14 5.97 -13.39
CA GLN A 117 -9.88 7.39 -13.11
C GLN A 117 -11.03 8.35 -13.51
N PHE A 118 -11.97 7.90 -14.34
CA PHE A 118 -13.16 8.64 -14.76
C PHE A 118 -14.48 8.10 -14.20
N TYR A 119 -14.45 7.05 -13.37
CA TYR A 119 -15.66 6.44 -12.83
C TYR A 119 -16.18 7.25 -11.64
N SER A 120 -17.37 7.83 -11.78
CA SER A 120 -17.98 8.68 -10.74
C SER A 120 -19.10 7.99 -9.96
N GLY A 121 -19.32 6.68 -10.15
CA GLY A 121 -20.53 6.00 -9.66
C GLY A 121 -20.52 5.54 -8.20
N SER A 122 -19.35 5.48 -7.55
CA SER A 122 -19.21 5.12 -6.15
C SER A 122 -18.10 5.93 -5.47
N HIS A 123 -18.24 6.17 -4.18
CA HIS A 123 -17.18 6.71 -3.32
C HIS A 123 -15.99 5.75 -3.15
N ASP A 124 -16.23 4.44 -3.30
CA ASP A 124 -15.20 3.39 -3.15
C ASP A 124 -14.06 3.49 -4.17
N ILE A 125 -14.15 4.42 -5.12
CA ILE A 125 -13.06 4.62 -6.07
C ILE A 125 -11.74 5.00 -5.41
N GLY A 126 -11.80 5.55 -4.19
CA GLY A 126 -10.66 5.66 -3.30
C GLY A 126 -10.00 4.31 -3.02
N PHE A 127 -10.76 3.30 -2.58
CA PHE A 127 -10.23 1.94 -2.38
C PHE A 127 -9.69 1.35 -3.67
N MET A 128 -10.40 1.52 -4.78
CA MET A 128 -10.07 0.90 -6.05
C MET A 128 -8.76 1.45 -6.63
N VAL A 129 -8.56 2.77 -6.59
CA VAL A 129 -7.38 3.43 -7.18
C VAL A 129 -6.26 3.64 -6.18
N PHE A 130 -6.54 4.08 -4.95
CA PHE A 130 -5.47 4.42 -4.01
C PHE A 130 -4.79 3.18 -3.44
N SER A 131 -5.51 2.08 -3.25
CA SER A 131 -4.89 0.80 -2.86
C SER A 131 -4.00 0.20 -3.96
N SER A 132 -4.25 0.55 -5.23
CA SER A 132 -3.51 0.04 -6.38
C SER A 132 -2.45 1.04 -6.85
N PHE A 133 -2.85 2.07 -7.58
CA PHE A 133 -1.98 3.14 -8.09
C PHE A 133 -1.29 3.90 -6.96
N GLY A 134 -1.95 4.13 -5.82
CA GLY A 134 -1.33 4.80 -4.67
C GLY A 134 -0.12 4.05 -4.14
N ASN A 135 -0.24 2.73 -3.97
CA ASN A 135 0.89 1.87 -3.60
C ASN A 135 1.94 1.78 -4.71
N GLY A 136 1.53 1.71 -5.98
CA GLY A 136 2.45 1.78 -7.11
C GLY A 136 3.26 3.08 -7.12
N TYR A 137 2.62 4.23 -6.92
CA TYR A 137 3.30 5.52 -6.87
C TYR A 137 4.26 5.61 -5.68
N ARG A 138 3.80 5.21 -4.49
CA ARG A 138 4.62 5.20 -3.26
C ARG A 138 5.91 4.40 -3.40
N THR A 139 5.86 3.27 -4.11
CA THR A 139 7.01 2.35 -4.25
C THR A 139 7.89 2.63 -5.46
N THR A 140 7.41 3.36 -6.46
CA THR A 140 8.12 3.56 -7.73
C THR A 140 8.37 5.01 -8.12
N ASN A 141 7.69 5.95 -7.46
CA ASN A 141 7.61 7.36 -7.87
C ASN A 141 7.14 7.55 -9.33
N ASN A 142 6.39 6.59 -9.89
CA ASN A 142 5.89 6.68 -11.26
C ASN A 142 4.90 7.85 -11.41
N VAL A 143 5.33 8.89 -12.14
CA VAL A 143 4.55 10.11 -12.34
C VAL A 143 3.24 9.88 -13.08
N GLU A 144 3.11 8.84 -13.91
CA GLU A 144 1.84 8.50 -14.57
C GLU A 144 0.82 7.98 -13.55
N TYR A 145 1.25 7.21 -12.56
CA TYR A 145 0.37 6.76 -11.47
C TYR A 145 -0.10 7.94 -10.64
N LYS A 146 0.76 8.95 -10.40
CA LYS A 146 0.36 10.21 -9.76
C LYS A 146 -0.74 10.93 -10.53
N LYS A 147 -0.63 11.01 -11.86
CA LYS A 147 -1.67 11.63 -12.71
C LYS A 147 -3.01 10.91 -12.58
N ILE A 148 -3.00 9.57 -12.62
CA ILE A 148 -4.20 8.74 -12.45
C ILE A 148 -4.84 8.96 -11.07
N ILE A 149 -4.04 9.03 -10.00
CA ILE A 149 -4.53 9.30 -8.65
C ILE A 149 -5.19 10.67 -8.57
N LEU A 150 -4.55 11.72 -9.10
CA LEU A 150 -5.09 13.07 -9.08
C LEU A 150 -6.37 13.20 -9.91
N GLN A 151 -6.41 12.57 -11.08
CA GLN A 151 -7.61 12.52 -11.91
C GLN A 151 -8.76 11.81 -11.17
N THR A 152 -8.48 10.69 -10.51
CA THR A 152 -9.47 9.98 -9.69
C THR A 152 -9.95 10.84 -8.52
N ALA A 153 -9.05 11.56 -7.85
CA ALA A 153 -9.42 12.48 -6.78
C ALA A 153 -10.37 13.57 -7.28
N ASN A 154 -10.09 14.17 -8.45
CA ASN A 154 -10.99 15.13 -9.09
C ASN A 154 -12.37 14.49 -9.35
N THR A 155 -12.41 13.28 -9.91
CA THR A 155 -13.67 12.55 -10.11
C THR A 155 -14.42 12.29 -8.80
N LEU A 156 -13.73 11.88 -7.73
CA LEU A 156 -14.35 11.65 -6.42
C LEU A 156 -14.94 12.94 -5.82
N THR A 157 -14.26 14.08 -6.00
CA THR A 157 -14.78 15.37 -5.48
C THR A 157 -16.13 15.76 -6.07
N THR A 158 -16.46 15.31 -7.29
CA THR A 158 -17.79 15.56 -7.90
C THR A 158 -18.95 14.96 -7.12
N ARG A 159 -18.68 14.01 -6.22
CA ARG A 159 -19.68 13.38 -5.36
C ARG A 159 -19.94 14.16 -4.06
N PHE A 160 -19.14 15.18 -3.75
CA PHE A 160 -19.33 16.05 -2.59
C PHE A 160 -20.53 16.98 -2.75
N ASN A 161 -21.34 17.12 -1.72
CA ASN A 161 -22.43 18.09 -1.68
C ASN A 161 -22.18 19.11 -0.55
N PRO A 162 -22.07 20.41 -0.85
CA PRO A 162 -21.74 21.44 0.14
C PRO A 162 -22.86 21.69 1.17
N THR A 163 -24.13 21.42 0.84
CA THR A 163 -25.25 21.57 1.77
C THR A 163 -25.27 20.44 2.79
N VAL A 164 -24.95 19.22 2.37
CA VAL A 164 -24.86 18.05 3.26
C VAL A 164 -23.52 18.04 4.02
N GLY A 165 -22.44 18.54 3.38
CA GLY A 165 -21.09 18.52 3.94
C GLY A 165 -20.38 17.17 3.82
N CYS A 166 -20.86 16.27 2.97
CA CYS A 166 -20.33 14.92 2.82
C CYS A 166 -20.13 14.54 1.34
N ILE A 167 -19.39 13.46 1.09
CA ILE A 167 -19.34 12.75 -0.19
C ILE A 167 -20.47 11.73 -0.24
N LYS A 168 -21.20 11.65 -1.35
CA LYS A 168 -22.27 10.65 -1.53
C LYS A 168 -21.68 9.26 -1.75
N SER A 169 -22.08 8.27 -0.96
CA SER A 169 -21.49 6.92 -1.06
C SER A 169 -21.82 6.24 -2.39
N TRP A 170 -23.10 6.08 -2.73
CA TRP A 170 -23.53 5.54 -4.03
C TRP A 170 -24.83 6.19 -4.51
N ASP A 171 -25.16 5.94 -5.78
CA ASP A 171 -26.42 6.37 -6.36
C ASP A 171 -27.49 5.28 -6.20
N ASN A 172 -28.60 5.64 -5.56
CA ASN A 172 -29.76 4.77 -5.42
C ASN A 172 -31.05 5.59 -5.38
N ARG A 173 -32.20 4.92 -5.54
CA ARG A 173 -33.53 5.55 -5.52
C ARG A 173 -34.19 5.57 -4.14
N LYS A 174 -33.64 4.84 -3.16
CA LYS A 174 -34.25 4.64 -1.83
C LYS A 174 -33.88 5.76 -0.85
N TRP A 175 -32.66 6.27 -0.94
CA TRP A 175 -32.06 7.24 -0.04
C TRP A 175 -31.74 8.52 -0.81
N GLN A 176 -32.09 9.67 -0.23
CA GLN A 176 -31.87 10.97 -0.88
C GLN A 176 -30.37 11.28 -1.05
N TYR A 177 -29.58 11.02 0.00
CA TYR A 177 -28.14 11.22 0.01
C TYR A 177 -27.46 10.22 0.96
N PRO A 178 -27.23 8.95 0.53
CA PRO A 178 -26.63 7.94 1.38
C PRO A 178 -25.16 8.28 1.68
N VAL A 179 -24.81 8.18 2.96
CA VAL A 179 -23.43 8.22 3.45
C VAL A 179 -23.25 7.02 4.39
N ILE A 180 -22.21 6.23 4.18
CA ILE A 180 -21.81 5.13 5.08
C ILE A 180 -20.48 5.43 5.75
N ILE A 181 -20.18 4.67 6.80
CA ILE A 181 -18.97 4.84 7.62
C ILE A 181 -17.67 4.51 6.86
N ASP A 182 -17.74 3.66 5.83
CA ASP A 182 -16.58 3.29 5.02
C ASP A 182 -16.08 4.43 4.12
N ASN A 183 -16.85 5.52 4.01
CA ASN A 183 -16.56 6.70 3.20
C ASN A 183 -15.50 7.62 3.81
#